data_AF-A0A7Y2YBV5-F1
#
_entry.id   AF-A0A7Y2YBV5-F1
#
_cell.length_a   1.000
_cell.length_b   1.000
_cell.length_c   1.000
_cell.angle_alpha   90.00
_cell.angle_beta   90.00
_cell.angle_gamma   90.00
#
_symmetry.space_group_name_H-M   'P 1'
#
loop_
_entity.id
_entity.type
_entity.pdbx_description
1 polymer ?
#
loop_
_entity_poly.entity_id
_entity_poly.type
_entity_poly.pdbx_seq_one_letter_code
_entity_poly.pdbx_strand_id
1 'polypeptide(L)'
;METIGTLARFTLALLIVGPLAGTALTAHADDSDLLSRGERVFQANCASCHGSAGKPDPKSALVQALGVVPADFSDALFNSRESTSEWTTVVTYGGVSLGFSDKMPAFGDALSAADIEAVLEYVKTLGGEHGYPDGSLNLFLPIRTKKAFPEDEWVWKQRYTGQDGDNAWKNTLEYEFRVGERFQGVLEVTHEVEGSESEFGHFEPGFKYVLKHDRRKAYIFTLGAQVGVPLNSGAEWELLPYLAYGKILNDQWTFQGSGRLKLSLEDSDHSSAEFAGIVHWVHTDWPRRVFPALEMIAEVPFERGTGPGRKDAVQFSALPQVRIGLNKRGHVALNAGVEVPLNDRDRYDWRAYLYLIWDFADGGFFEGW
;
A
#
# COMPACT_ATOMS: atom_id res chain seq x y z
N MET A 1 -16.92 23.26 53.41
CA MET A 1 -17.19 21.81 53.28
C MET A 1 -18.14 21.63 52.10
N GLU A 2 -18.03 20.49 51.42
CA GLU A 2 -18.80 20.05 50.25
C GLU A 2 -18.25 20.43 48.86
N THR A 3 -17.26 19.62 48.49
CA THR A 3 -17.00 19.05 47.16
C THR A 3 -18.25 18.49 46.49
N ILE A 4 -18.52 18.87 45.23
CA ILE A 4 -19.29 18.04 44.29
C ILE A 4 -18.59 18.07 42.93
N GLY A 5 -17.97 16.94 42.58
CA GLY A 5 -17.29 16.71 41.32
C GLY A 5 -18.26 16.51 40.16
N THR A 6 -17.82 16.92 38.97
CA THR A 6 -18.43 16.51 37.71
C THR A 6 -17.35 15.85 36.87
N LEU A 7 -17.21 14.53 37.04
CA LEU A 7 -16.46 13.66 36.13
C LEU A 7 -17.32 13.47 34.86
N ALA A 8 -16.92 14.10 33.76
CA ALA A 8 -17.47 13.81 32.45
C ALA A 8 -17.01 12.41 32.01
N ARG A 9 -17.94 11.45 32.06
CA ARG A 9 -17.75 10.09 31.55
C ARG A 9 -17.74 10.13 30.02
N PHE A 10 -16.56 10.05 29.41
CA PHE A 10 -16.44 9.70 27.99
C PHE A 10 -16.83 8.23 27.81
N THR A 11 -17.98 7.99 27.18
CA THR A 11 -18.39 6.66 26.76
C THR A 11 -18.03 6.53 25.28
N LEU A 12 -16.91 5.87 24.99
CA LEU A 12 -16.52 5.51 23.61
C LEU A 12 -17.46 4.39 23.15
N ALA A 13 -18.46 4.72 22.34
CA ALA A 13 -19.34 3.73 21.72
C ALA A 13 -18.57 3.05 20.57
N LEU A 14 -17.92 1.93 20.87
CA LEU A 14 -17.34 1.04 19.88
C LEU A 14 -18.49 0.33 19.15
N LEU A 15 -18.77 0.76 17.91
CA LEU A 15 -19.72 0.09 17.03
C LEU A 15 -19.10 -1.21 16.52
N ILE A 16 -19.27 -2.29 17.29
CA ILE A 16 -18.92 -3.65 16.86
C ILE A 16 -20.00 -4.09 15.86
N VAL A 17 -19.66 -4.02 14.56
CA VAL A 17 -20.42 -4.71 13.53
C VAL A 17 -20.12 -6.20 13.66
N GLY A 18 -21.04 -6.95 14.28
CA GLY A 18 -20.95 -8.40 14.38
C GLY A 18 -21.13 -9.08 13.01
N PRO A 19 -20.46 -10.21 12.74
CA PRO A 19 -20.63 -10.91 11.48
C PRO A 19 -21.99 -11.63 11.46
N LEU A 20 -22.79 -11.36 10.43
CA LEU A 20 -23.87 -12.23 10.01
C LEU A 20 -23.26 -13.57 9.56
N ALA A 21 -23.45 -14.61 10.38
CA ALA A 21 -23.11 -15.98 10.04
C ALA A 21 -24.05 -16.46 8.92
N GLY A 22 -23.62 -16.28 7.67
CA GLY A 22 -24.18 -16.94 6.51
C GLY A 22 -23.58 -18.34 6.37
N THR A 23 -24.45 -19.34 6.32
CA THR A 23 -24.13 -20.75 6.02
C THR A 23 -23.36 -20.88 4.71
N ALA A 24 -22.08 -21.23 4.76
CA ALA A 24 -21.28 -21.61 3.60
C ALA A 24 -21.31 -23.14 3.45
N LEU A 25 -22.12 -23.64 2.52
CA LEU A 25 -22.06 -25.04 2.10
C LEU A 25 -22.41 -25.20 0.61
N THR A 26 -21.64 -24.56 -0.28
CA THR A 26 -21.60 -24.88 -1.72
C THR A 26 -20.27 -24.54 -2.43
N ALA A 27 -19.22 -24.08 -1.74
CA ALA A 27 -18.02 -23.53 -2.40
C ALA A 27 -16.96 -24.54 -2.89
N HIS A 28 -17.14 -25.85 -2.73
CA HIS A 28 -16.04 -26.82 -2.97
C HIS A 28 -16.01 -27.45 -4.38
N ALA A 29 -17.15 -27.56 -5.08
CA ALA A 29 -17.18 -28.22 -6.38
C ALA A 29 -16.64 -27.31 -7.50
N ASP A 30 -17.00 -26.03 -7.46
CA ASP A 30 -16.64 -25.01 -8.46
C ASP A 30 -15.12 -24.72 -8.44
N ASP A 31 -14.55 -24.52 -7.24
CA ASP A 31 -13.11 -24.33 -7.05
C ASP A 31 -12.28 -25.50 -7.57
N SER A 32 -12.77 -26.73 -7.40
CA SER A 32 -12.04 -27.93 -7.85
C SER A 32 -12.02 -28.07 -9.37
N ASP A 33 -13.11 -27.70 -10.06
CA ASP A 33 -13.17 -27.71 -11.51
C ASP A 33 -12.31 -26.59 -12.10
N LEU A 34 -12.34 -25.40 -11.47
CA LEU A 34 -11.50 -24.26 -11.84
C LEU A 34 -10.01 -24.61 -11.78
N LEU A 35 -9.54 -25.18 -10.67
CA LEU A 35 -8.14 -25.57 -10.51
C LEU A 35 -7.74 -26.69 -11.48
N SER A 36 -8.61 -27.68 -11.70
CA SER A 36 -8.34 -28.75 -12.66
C SER A 36 -8.26 -28.24 -14.11
N ARG A 37 -9.12 -27.28 -14.47
CA ARG A 37 -9.04 -26.57 -15.75
C ARG A 37 -7.74 -25.78 -15.86
N GLY A 38 -7.40 -25.02 -14.83
CA GLY A 38 -6.17 -24.24 -14.75
C GLY A 38 -4.91 -25.08 -14.92
N GLU A 39 -4.86 -26.23 -14.25
CA GLU A 39 -3.77 -27.20 -14.39
C GLU A 39 -3.63 -27.69 -15.83
N ARG A 40 -4.73 -28.10 -16.48
CA ARG A 40 -4.68 -28.55 -17.88
C ARG A 40 -4.16 -27.45 -18.82
N VAL A 41 -4.61 -26.21 -18.63
CA VAL A 41 -4.14 -25.06 -19.41
C VAL A 41 -2.65 -24.81 -19.15
N PHE A 42 -2.21 -24.83 -17.89
CA PHE A 42 -0.80 -24.66 -17.52
C PHE A 42 0.11 -25.71 -18.14
N GLN A 43 -0.26 -27.00 -18.01
CA GLN A 43 0.54 -28.10 -18.54
C GLN A 43 0.62 -28.07 -20.08
N ALA A 44 -0.44 -27.64 -20.76
CA ALA A 44 -0.47 -27.57 -22.21
C ALA A 44 0.29 -26.36 -22.79
N ASN A 45 0.31 -25.22 -22.09
CA ASN A 45 0.74 -23.94 -22.67
C ASN A 45 1.96 -23.30 -21.96
N CYS A 46 2.17 -23.56 -20.67
CA CYS A 46 3.11 -22.81 -19.83
C CYS A 46 4.27 -23.67 -19.32
N ALA A 47 4.00 -24.93 -18.99
CA ALA A 47 4.92 -25.85 -18.33
C ALA A 47 6.20 -26.15 -19.12
N SER A 48 6.20 -26.01 -20.45
CA SER A 48 7.41 -26.23 -21.25
C SER A 48 8.53 -25.28 -20.84
N CYS A 49 8.21 -24.02 -20.56
CA CYS A 49 9.19 -23.00 -20.17
C CYS A 49 9.29 -22.86 -18.65
N HIS A 50 8.15 -22.84 -17.94
CA HIS A 50 8.10 -22.61 -16.50
C HIS A 50 8.28 -23.88 -15.66
N GLY A 51 8.39 -25.06 -16.29
CA GLY A 51 8.44 -26.35 -15.61
C GLY A 51 7.05 -26.85 -15.20
N SER A 52 6.88 -28.18 -15.16
CA SER A 52 5.58 -28.81 -14.82
C SER A 52 5.09 -28.52 -13.42
N ALA A 53 6.01 -28.24 -12.48
CA ALA A 53 5.69 -27.83 -11.10
C ALA A 53 5.80 -26.31 -10.90
N GLY A 54 5.87 -25.51 -11.97
CA GLY A 54 6.13 -24.07 -11.88
C GLY A 54 7.56 -23.69 -11.53
N LYS A 55 8.47 -24.68 -11.50
CA LYS A 55 9.89 -24.52 -11.23
C LYS A 55 10.71 -24.72 -12.51
N PRO A 56 11.20 -23.66 -13.16
CA PRO A 56 12.04 -23.79 -14.35
C PRO A 56 13.40 -24.40 -13.97
N ASP A 57 13.96 -25.23 -14.85
CA ASP A 57 15.33 -25.73 -14.72
C ASP A 57 16.29 -24.84 -15.52
N PRO A 58 17.13 -24.01 -14.85
CA PRO A 58 18.09 -23.12 -15.53
C PRO A 58 19.13 -23.87 -16.37
N LYS A 59 19.32 -25.17 -16.14
CA LYS A 59 20.28 -26.01 -16.87
C LYS A 59 19.66 -26.69 -18.08
N SER A 60 18.34 -26.65 -18.24
CA SER A 60 17.68 -27.22 -19.40
C SER A 60 18.10 -26.50 -20.68
N ALA A 61 18.28 -27.25 -21.77
CA ALA A 61 18.68 -26.68 -23.06
C ALA A 61 17.68 -25.62 -23.56
N LEU A 62 16.39 -25.82 -23.26
CA LEU A 62 15.34 -24.87 -23.60
C LEU A 62 15.53 -23.53 -22.86
N VAL A 63 15.67 -23.54 -21.53
CA VAL A 63 15.85 -22.30 -20.74
C VAL A 63 17.15 -21.60 -21.13
N GLN A 64 18.23 -22.33 -21.39
CA GLN A 64 19.47 -21.73 -21.90
C GLN A 64 19.28 -21.05 -23.27
N ALA A 65 18.47 -21.64 -24.15
CA ALA A 65 18.16 -21.06 -25.45
C ALA A 65 17.27 -19.81 -25.38
N LEU A 66 16.47 -19.65 -24.31
CA LEU A 66 15.69 -18.43 -24.08
C LEU A 66 16.59 -17.23 -23.75
N GLY A 67 17.78 -17.47 -23.17
CA GLY A 67 18.69 -16.42 -22.70
C GLY A 67 18.19 -15.66 -21.46
N VAL A 68 17.07 -16.10 -20.89
CA VAL A 68 16.44 -15.59 -19.67
C VAL A 68 15.86 -16.77 -18.92
N VAL A 69 15.93 -16.75 -17.59
CA VAL A 69 15.27 -17.76 -16.76
C VAL A 69 13.81 -17.33 -16.57
N PRO A 70 12.82 -18.16 -16.96
CA PRO A 70 11.42 -17.87 -16.68
C PRO A 70 11.15 -17.71 -15.18
N ALA A 71 10.01 -17.09 -14.85
CA ALA A 71 9.58 -16.96 -13.45
C ALA A 71 9.42 -18.33 -12.77
N ASP A 72 9.90 -18.45 -11.53
CA ASP A 72 9.71 -19.61 -10.65
C ASP A 72 8.44 -19.40 -9.81
N PHE A 73 7.35 -20.00 -10.25
CA PHE A 73 6.06 -19.92 -9.57
C PHE A 73 6.00 -20.78 -8.30
N SER A 74 7.00 -21.65 -8.06
CA SER A 74 7.11 -22.43 -6.83
C SER A 74 7.76 -21.66 -5.67
N ASP A 75 8.39 -20.52 -5.96
CA ASP A 75 8.85 -19.60 -4.93
C ASP A 75 7.64 -18.84 -4.33
N ALA A 76 7.30 -19.18 -3.08
CA ALA A 76 6.21 -18.57 -2.34
C ALA A 76 6.31 -17.04 -2.26
N LEU A 77 7.52 -16.48 -2.13
CA LEU A 77 7.68 -15.03 -2.05
C LEU A 77 7.37 -14.38 -3.40
N PHE A 78 7.96 -14.86 -4.48
CA PHE A 78 7.67 -14.34 -5.83
C PHE A 78 6.18 -14.50 -6.18
N ASN A 79 5.63 -15.70 -5.99
CA ASN A 79 4.25 -16.03 -6.34
C ASN A 79 3.23 -15.15 -5.60
N SER A 80 3.46 -14.95 -4.30
CA SER A 80 2.57 -14.16 -3.46
C SER A 80 2.65 -12.67 -3.74
N ARG A 81 3.81 -12.11 -4.11
CA ARG A 81 4.00 -10.67 -4.28
C ARG A 81 3.32 -10.08 -5.50
N GLU A 82 3.28 -10.81 -6.59
CA GLU A 82 2.79 -10.33 -7.87
C GLU A 82 1.26 -10.34 -7.88
N SER A 83 0.63 -9.31 -8.46
CA SER A 83 -0.83 -9.29 -8.55
C SER A 83 -1.36 -10.21 -9.65
N THR A 84 -2.56 -10.74 -9.46
CA THR A 84 -3.22 -11.55 -10.51
C THR A 84 -3.56 -10.68 -11.74
N SER A 85 -3.81 -9.38 -11.55
CA SER A 85 -4.06 -8.41 -12.64
C SER A 85 -2.83 -8.19 -13.52
N GLU A 86 -1.64 -8.10 -12.94
CA GLU A 86 -0.40 -7.98 -13.71
C GLU A 86 -0.12 -9.26 -14.49
N TRP A 87 -0.27 -10.41 -13.86
CA TRP A 87 -0.14 -11.70 -14.57
C TRP A 87 -1.19 -11.88 -15.66
N THR A 88 -2.42 -11.39 -15.46
CA THR A 88 -3.44 -11.36 -16.52
C THR A 88 -2.96 -10.55 -17.71
N THR A 89 -2.34 -9.38 -17.47
CA THR A 89 -1.76 -8.55 -18.52
C THR A 89 -0.62 -9.27 -19.25
N VAL A 90 0.29 -9.93 -18.52
CA VAL A 90 1.41 -10.69 -19.11
C VAL A 90 0.93 -11.88 -19.93
N VAL A 91 -0.02 -12.67 -19.43
CA VAL A 91 -0.56 -13.83 -20.16
C VAL A 91 -1.32 -13.38 -21.39
N THR A 92 -2.13 -12.32 -21.28
CA THR A 92 -2.96 -11.83 -22.39
C THR A 92 -2.11 -11.19 -23.48
N TYR A 93 -1.15 -10.34 -23.12
CA TYR A 93 -0.43 -9.47 -24.07
C TYR A 93 1.07 -9.79 -24.22
N GLY A 94 1.56 -10.83 -23.54
CA GLY A 94 2.96 -11.26 -23.55
C GLY A 94 3.85 -10.44 -22.63
N GLY A 95 5.09 -10.90 -22.41
CA GLY A 95 6.02 -10.30 -21.46
C GLY A 95 6.37 -8.83 -21.77
N VAL A 96 6.47 -8.47 -23.05
CA VAL A 96 6.81 -7.10 -23.49
C VAL A 96 5.81 -6.05 -23.00
N SER A 97 4.55 -6.44 -22.75
CA SER A 97 3.48 -5.55 -22.28
C SER A 97 3.84 -4.85 -20.96
N LEU A 98 4.51 -5.56 -20.06
CA LEU A 98 5.04 -5.05 -18.78
C LEU A 98 6.58 -4.96 -18.80
N GLY A 99 7.22 -4.87 -19.97
CA GLY A 99 8.68 -4.74 -20.04
C GLY A 99 9.46 -5.95 -19.52
N PHE A 100 8.88 -7.15 -19.60
CA PHE A 100 9.58 -8.42 -19.49
C PHE A 100 10.08 -8.89 -20.87
N SER A 101 10.71 -10.07 -20.91
CA SER A 101 11.27 -10.66 -22.13
C SER A 101 10.20 -10.94 -23.20
N ASP A 102 10.59 -10.77 -24.47
CA ASP A 102 9.82 -11.17 -25.65
C ASP A 102 9.65 -12.69 -25.80
N LYS A 103 10.39 -13.47 -25.01
CA LYS A 103 10.28 -14.94 -24.95
C LYS A 103 9.01 -15.41 -24.26
N MET A 104 8.35 -14.57 -23.47
CA MET A 104 7.01 -14.86 -22.93
C MET A 104 5.97 -14.38 -23.95
N PRO A 105 5.34 -15.28 -24.72
CA PRO A 105 4.40 -14.90 -25.78
C PRO A 105 3.05 -14.44 -25.21
N ALA A 106 2.26 -13.79 -26.07
CA ALA A 106 0.87 -13.44 -25.78
C ALA A 106 -0.05 -14.65 -26.03
N PHE A 107 -1.00 -14.88 -25.12
CA PHE A 107 -1.99 -15.95 -25.21
C PHE A 107 -3.43 -15.45 -25.39
N GLY A 108 -3.67 -14.13 -25.42
CA GLY A 108 -5.02 -13.55 -25.49
C GLY A 108 -5.87 -13.98 -26.69
N ASP A 109 -5.24 -14.33 -27.81
CA ASP A 109 -5.93 -14.85 -29.01
C ASP A 109 -6.13 -16.38 -28.97
N ALA A 110 -5.38 -17.08 -28.12
CA ALA A 110 -5.36 -18.55 -28.04
C ALA A 110 -6.18 -19.10 -26.86
N LEU A 111 -6.31 -18.33 -25.78
CA LEU A 111 -7.01 -18.72 -24.56
C LEU A 111 -8.21 -17.81 -24.32
N SER A 112 -9.32 -18.38 -23.84
CA SER A 112 -10.46 -17.58 -23.40
C SER A 112 -10.15 -16.86 -22.08
N ALA A 113 -10.87 -15.78 -21.77
CA ALA A 113 -10.71 -15.09 -20.48
C ALA A 113 -10.88 -16.04 -19.27
N ALA A 114 -11.81 -17.00 -19.36
CA ALA A 114 -12.02 -18.01 -18.33
C ALA A 114 -10.86 -19.03 -18.24
N ASP A 115 -10.15 -19.33 -19.34
CA ASP A 115 -8.94 -20.15 -19.28
C ASP A 115 -7.77 -19.40 -18.65
N ILE A 116 -7.66 -18.09 -18.93
CA ILE A 116 -6.65 -17.21 -18.33
C ILE A 116 -6.90 -17.11 -16.81
N GLU A 117 -8.14 -16.86 -16.39
CA GLU A 117 -8.50 -16.86 -14.96
C GLU A 117 -8.16 -18.20 -14.30
N ALA A 118 -8.59 -19.32 -14.89
CA ALA A 118 -8.34 -20.65 -14.36
C ALA A 118 -6.84 -20.95 -14.22
N VAL A 119 -6.01 -20.62 -15.23
CA VAL A 119 -4.57 -20.90 -15.17
C VAL A 119 -3.89 -20.03 -14.11
N LEU A 120 -4.29 -18.78 -13.93
CA LEU A 120 -3.72 -17.92 -12.90
C LEU A 120 -4.07 -18.39 -11.50
N GLU A 121 -5.30 -18.81 -11.28
CA GLU A 121 -5.72 -19.43 -10.02
C GLU A 121 -4.92 -20.69 -9.70
N TYR A 122 -4.67 -21.55 -10.70
CA TYR A 122 -3.77 -22.70 -10.54
C TYR A 122 -2.32 -22.28 -10.24
N VAL A 123 -1.76 -21.32 -10.99
CA VAL A 123 -0.39 -20.83 -10.78
C VAL A 123 -0.21 -20.28 -9.37
N LYS A 124 -1.22 -19.60 -8.82
CA LYS A 124 -1.21 -19.12 -7.43
C LYS A 124 -1.14 -20.25 -6.39
N THR A 125 -1.48 -21.49 -6.73
CA THR A 125 -1.32 -22.64 -5.82
C THR A 125 0.10 -23.21 -5.81
N LEU A 126 0.91 -22.93 -6.84
CA LEU A 126 2.24 -23.52 -6.99
C LEU A 126 3.25 -23.02 -5.94
N GLY A 127 3.01 -21.83 -5.37
CA GLY A 127 3.81 -21.29 -4.25
C GLY A 127 3.62 -22.04 -2.92
N GLY A 128 2.67 -22.98 -2.84
CA GLY A 128 2.41 -23.76 -1.64
C GLY A 128 1.71 -22.99 -0.51
N GLU A 129 1.58 -23.62 0.65
CA GLU A 129 1.03 -22.97 1.85
C GLU A 129 2.05 -21.99 2.44
N HIS A 130 1.65 -20.73 2.60
CA HIS A 130 2.49 -19.67 3.16
C HIS A 130 1.67 -18.56 3.84
N GLY A 131 2.33 -17.75 4.65
CA GLY A 131 1.73 -16.60 5.33
C GLY A 131 1.79 -15.28 4.58
N TYR A 132 2.49 -15.21 3.43
CA TYR A 132 2.61 -13.99 2.63
C TYR A 132 1.24 -13.46 2.17
N PRO A 133 0.99 -12.15 2.25
CA PRO A 133 -0.18 -11.55 1.64
C PRO A 133 -0.05 -11.53 0.12
N ASP A 134 -1.17 -11.76 -0.57
CA ASP A 134 -1.21 -11.78 -2.04
C ASP A 134 -1.11 -10.35 -2.62
N GLY A 135 -0.30 -10.18 -3.67
CA GLY A 135 0.00 -8.94 -4.39
C GLY A 135 -1.22 -8.24 -4.96
N SER A 136 -2.32 -8.96 -5.17
CA SER A 136 -3.59 -8.33 -5.55
C SER A 136 -4.11 -7.39 -4.45
N LEU A 137 -3.64 -7.54 -3.20
CA LEU A 137 -3.92 -6.63 -2.08
C LEU A 137 -2.90 -5.48 -1.96
N ASN A 138 -1.91 -5.40 -2.85
CA ASN A 138 -0.95 -4.31 -2.96
C ASN A 138 -1.60 -3.08 -3.63
N LEU A 139 -2.42 -2.35 -2.86
CA LEU A 139 -3.12 -1.17 -3.36
C LEU A 139 -2.15 0.02 -3.52
N PHE A 140 -2.53 1.05 -4.27
CA PHE A 140 -1.64 2.21 -4.46
C PHE A 140 -1.29 2.92 -3.14
N LEU A 141 -0.02 3.33 -2.98
CA LEU A 141 0.44 4.06 -1.80
C LEU A 141 -0.34 5.40 -1.63
N PRO A 142 -1.02 5.62 -0.50
CA PRO A 142 -1.66 6.90 -0.22
C PRO A 142 -0.65 7.96 0.27
N ILE A 143 -1.03 9.24 0.23
CA ILE A 143 -0.19 10.33 0.75
C ILE A 143 -0.24 10.39 2.29
N ARG A 144 -1.42 10.29 2.92
CA ARG A 144 -1.58 10.40 4.40
C ARG A 144 -1.89 9.06 5.06
N THR A 145 -2.78 8.27 4.45
CA THR A 145 -3.23 6.96 4.94
C THR A 145 -2.08 5.98 4.95
N LYS A 146 -1.85 5.31 6.09
CA LYS A 146 -0.81 4.27 6.17
C LYS A 146 -1.25 3.05 5.36
N LYS A 147 -0.37 2.62 4.45
CA LYS A 147 -0.60 1.47 3.57
C LYS A 147 -0.54 0.17 4.37
N ALA A 148 -1.53 -0.68 4.18
CA ALA A 148 -1.64 -1.94 4.90
C ALA A 148 -0.68 -3.01 4.33
N PHE A 149 -0.54 -3.09 3.01
CA PHE A 149 0.32 -4.10 2.38
C PHE A 149 1.79 -3.91 2.77
N PRO A 150 2.53 -5.02 2.99
CA PRO A 150 3.95 -4.92 3.26
C PRO A 150 4.75 -4.70 1.98
N GLU A 151 5.77 -3.84 2.00
CA GLU A 151 6.51 -3.43 0.80
C GLU A 151 8.01 -3.66 0.92
N ASP A 152 8.64 -3.59 -0.25
CA ASP A 152 10.08 -3.49 -0.43
C ASP A 152 10.35 -2.32 -1.37
N GLU A 153 10.31 -1.10 -0.82
CA GLU A 153 10.30 0.11 -1.62
C GLU A 153 11.14 1.24 -1.02
N TRP A 154 11.60 2.11 -1.91
CA TRP A 154 12.02 3.45 -1.58
C TRP A 154 10.91 4.42 -1.90
N VAL A 155 10.59 5.31 -0.97
CA VAL A 155 9.68 6.42 -1.23
C VAL A 155 10.35 7.73 -0.87
N TRP A 156 10.43 8.63 -1.84
CA TRP A 156 10.81 10.01 -1.59
C TRP A 156 9.56 10.88 -1.66
N LYS A 157 9.20 11.48 -0.53
CA LYS A 157 8.02 12.35 -0.40
C LYS A 157 8.47 13.79 -0.17
N GLN A 158 7.75 14.71 -0.79
CA GLN A 158 7.92 16.13 -0.65
C GLN A 158 6.57 16.76 -0.31
N ARG A 159 6.56 17.62 0.69
CA ARG A 159 5.42 18.43 1.09
C ARG A 159 5.81 19.89 1.08
N TYR A 160 5.02 20.71 0.42
CA TYR A 160 5.05 22.16 0.56
C TYR A 160 3.83 22.62 1.36
N THR A 161 4.05 23.45 2.38
CA THR A 161 2.99 24.09 3.15
C THR A 161 2.95 25.57 2.78
N GLY A 162 1.81 26.03 2.26
CA GLY A 162 1.57 27.44 2.01
C GLY A 162 0.89 28.09 3.21
N GLN A 163 1.57 29.05 3.83
CA GLN A 163 1.04 29.87 4.93
C GLN A 163 1.70 31.25 4.92
N ASP A 164 0.91 32.31 5.16
CA ASP A 164 1.39 33.69 5.14
C ASP A 164 2.59 33.90 6.08
N GLY A 165 3.78 34.07 5.50
CA GLY A 165 5.03 34.34 6.22
C GLY A 165 5.82 33.11 6.69
N ASP A 166 5.32 31.89 6.46
CA ASP A 166 5.83 30.66 7.07
C ASP A 166 5.74 29.47 6.09
N ASN A 167 6.32 29.66 4.90
CA ASN A 167 6.33 28.63 3.86
C ASN A 167 7.44 27.62 4.14
N ALA A 168 7.06 26.36 4.30
CA ALA A 168 7.98 25.27 4.62
C ALA A 168 7.95 24.15 3.57
N TRP A 169 9.13 23.62 3.26
CA TRP A 169 9.30 22.36 2.52
C TRP A 169 9.70 21.27 3.49
N LYS A 170 9.00 20.13 3.44
CA LYS A 170 9.39 18.90 4.14
C LYS A 170 9.72 17.83 3.11
N ASN A 171 10.89 17.25 3.22
CA ASN A 171 11.34 16.10 2.48
C ASN A 171 11.37 14.90 3.42
N THR A 172 10.82 13.79 2.98
CA THR A 172 10.86 12.51 3.69
C THR A 172 11.46 11.48 2.76
N LEU A 173 12.47 10.75 3.22
CA LEU A 173 12.97 9.56 2.57
C LEU A 173 12.60 8.35 3.42
N GLU A 174 11.92 7.40 2.81
CA GLU A 174 11.39 6.20 3.46
C GLU A 174 11.96 4.96 2.77
N TYR A 175 12.42 4.01 3.57
CA TYR A 175 12.87 2.69 3.15
C TYR A 175 12.06 1.63 3.88
N GLU A 176 11.28 0.87 3.11
CA GLU A 176 10.50 -0.25 3.61
C GLU A 176 11.14 -1.56 3.13
N PHE A 177 11.22 -2.57 4.00
CA PHE A 177 11.73 -3.89 3.64
C PHE A 177 11.02 -5.00 4.40
N ARG A 178 10.69 -6.08 3.70
CA ARG A 178 10.04 -7.25 4.31
C ARG A 178 11.00 -8.10 5.11
N VAL A 179 10.49 -8.70 6.17
CA VAL A 179 11.19 -9.67 7.02
C VAL A 179 10.29 -10.89 7.21
N GLY A 180 10.60 -11.98 6.53
CA GLY A 180 9.72 -13.16 6.50
C GLY A 180 8.35 -12.85 5.89
N GLU A 181 7.33 -13.61 6.31
CA GLU A 181 6.06 -13.63 5.59
C GLU A 181 5.11 -12.47 5.89
N ARG A 182 5.21 -11.90 7.10
CA ARG A 182 4.20 -10.98 7.63
C ARG A 182 4.77 -9.72 8.27
N PHE A 183 6.08 -9.63 8.41
CA PHE A 183 6.72 -8.50 9.07
C PHE A 183 7.40 -7.61 8.02
N GLN A 184 7.45 -6.32 8.31
CA GLN A 184 8.19 -5.33 7.54
C GLN A 184 8.87 -4.37 8.51
N GLY A 185 10.11 -4.01 8.22
CA GLY A 185 10.78 -2.86 8.81
C GLY A 185 10.51 -1.59 8.00
N VAL A 186 10.42 -0.46 8.69
CA VAL A 186 10.29 0.88 8.09
C VAL A 186 11.37 1.75 8.66
N LEU A 187 12.10 2.48 7.81
CA LEU A 187 13.04 3.51 8.22
C LEU A 187 12.67 4.80 7.49
N GLU A 188 12.31 5.84 8.24
CA GLU A 188 11.98 7.16 7.69
C GLU A 188 13.01 8.19 8.16
N VAL A 189 13.39 9.14 7.30
CA VAL A 189 14.16 10.32 7.71
C VAL A 189 13.54 11.57 7.11
N THR A 190 13.41 12.62 7.92
CA THR A 190 12.82 13.89 7.49
C THR A 190 13.84 15.02 7.48
N HIS A 191 13.69 15.92 6.50
CA HIS A 191 14.48 17.14 6.34
C HIS A 191 13.54 18.29 5.99
N GLU A 192 13.60 19.37 6.76
CA GLU A 192 12.70 20.51 6.65
C GLU A 192 13.49 21.78 6.30
N VAL A 193 12.91 22.61 5.43
CA VAL A 193 13.47 23.88 4.97
C VAL A 193 12.40 24.96 5.08
N GLU A 194 12.67 25.98 5.89
CA GLU A 194 11.78 27.11 6.12
C GLU A 194 12.59 28.40 6.00
N GLY A 195 12.27 29.24 5.01
CA GLY A 195 13.06 30.43 4.70
C GLY A 195 14.55 30.11 4.43
N SER A 196 15.44 30.51 5.33
CA SER A 196 16.88 30.22 5.28
C SER A 196 17.32 29.09 6.22
N GLU A 197 16.42 28.59 7.05
CA GLU A 197 16.70 27.54 8.02
C GLU A 197 16.47 26.17 7.37
N SER A 198 17.35 25.22 7.70
CA SER A 198 17.33 23.87 7.13
C SER A 198 17.82 22.90 8.18
N GLU A 199 16.98 21.94 8.55
CA GLU A 199 17.29 20.98 9.61
C GLU A 199 16.72 19.59 9.35
N PHE A 200 17.35 18.58 9.91
CA PHE A 200 16.78 17.23 9.95
C PHE A 200 15.77 17.16 11.09
N GLY A 201 14.56 16.69 10.83
CA GLY A 201 13.53 16.56 11.86
C GLY A 201 13.71 15.29 12.68
N HIS A 202 13.30 14.16 12.11
CA HIS A 202 13.27 12.87 12.78
C HIS A 202 13.91 11.77 11.95
N PHE A 203 14.48 10.78 12.64
CA PHE A 203 14.70 9.43 12.11
C PHE A 203 13.65 8.51 12.75
N GLU A 204 12.79 7.88 11.95
CA GLU A 204 11.67 7.08 12.44
C GLU A 204 11.83 5.60 12.08
N PRO A 205 12.61 4.82 12.85
CA PRO A 205 12.58 3.37 12.72
C PRO A 205 11.24 2.84 13.23
N GLY A 206 10.72 1.84 12.53
CA GLY A 206 9.44 1.22 12.87
C GLY A 206 9.28 -0.17 12.30
N PHE A 207 8.11 -0.72 12.57
CA PHE A 207 7.69 -2.00 12.03
C PHE A 207 6.23 -2.00 11.63
N LYS A 208 5.89 -2.94 10.75
CA LYS A 208 4.53 -3.26 10.31
C LYS A 208 4.36 -4.78 10.36
N TYR A 209 3.21 -5.25 10.83
CA TYR A 209 2.88 -6.67 10.91
C TYR A 209 1.50 -6.95 10.33
N VAL A 210 1.43 -7.90 9.42
CA VAL A 210 0.18 -8.35 8.80
C VAL A 210 -0.60 -9.24 9.76
N LEU A 211 -1.66 -8.68 10.35
CA LEU A 211 -2.54 -9.39 11.27
C LEU A 211 -3.41 -10.40 10.54
N LYS A 212 -4.03 -9.96 9.44
CA LYS A 212 -4.96 -10.77 8.67
C LYS A 212 -5.04 -10.29 7.23
N HIS A 213 -5.12 -11.23 6.30
CA HIS A 213 -5.41 -10.98 4.90
C HIS A 213 -6.26 -12.12 4.35
N ASP A 214 -7.01 -11.84 3.30
CA ASP A 214 -7.83 -12.81 2.59
C ASP A 214 -8.02 -12.32 1.16
N ARG A 215 -7.40 -13.01 0.19
CA ARG A 215 -7.47 -12.65 -1.24
C ARG A 215 -8.91 -12.73 -1.77
N ARG A 216 -9.65 -13.78 -1.40
CA ARG A 216 -11.04 -14.00 -1.88
C ARG A 216 -12.01 -12.96 -1.36
N LYS A 217 -11.81 -12.49 -0.12
CA LYS A 217 -12.59 -11.37 0.45
C LYS A 217 -11.98 -9.99 0.16
N ALA A 218 -10.87 -9.99 -0.57
CA ALA A 218 -10.10 -8.85 -1.03
C ALA A 218 -9.82 -7.82 0.07
N TYR A 219 -9.25 -8.26 1.20
CA TYR A 219 -8.83 -7.34 2.26
C TYR A 219 -7.52 -7.72 2.93
N ILE A 220 -6.85 -6.71 3.49
CA ILE A 220 -5.68 -6.84 4.35
C ILE A 220 -5.81 -5.89 5.55
N PHE A 221 -5.34 -6.34 6.70
CA PHE A 221 -5.34 -5.59 7.94
C PHE A 221 -4.01 -5.76 8.67
N THR A 222 -3.41 -4.65 9.08
CA THR A 222 -2.08 -4.62 9.69
C THR A 222 -2.03 -3.71 10.90
N LEU A 223 -1.08 -3.99 11.77
CA LEU A 223 -0.65 -3.08 12.83
C LEU A 223 0.76 -2.60 12.52
N GLY A 224 1.13 -1.44 13.03
CA GLY A 224 2.50 -0.97 12.99
C GLY A 224 2.78 0.05 14.08
N ALA A 225 4.06 0.35 14.25
CA ALA A 225 4.52 1.41 15.11
C ALA A 225 5.86 1.95 14.61
N GLN A 226 6.00 3.26 14.64
CA GLN A 226 7.26 3.99 14.41
C GLN A 226 7.64 4.72 15.71
N VAL A 227 8.93 4.90 15.94
CA VAL A 227 9.46 5.76 17.01
C VAL A 227 10.17 6.93 16.35
N GLY A 228 9.69 8.15 16.54
CA GLY A 228 10.36 9.34 16.03
C GLY A 228 11.54 9.71 16.92
N VAL A 229 12.76 9.44 16.45
CA VAL A 229 13.99 9.86 17.13
C VAL A 229 14.35 11.27 16.65
N PRO A 230 14.39 12.27 17.54
CA PRO A 230 14.70 13.65 17.15
C PRO A 230 16.15 13.77 16.68
N LEU A 231 16.35 14.45 15.54
CA LEU A 231 17.66 14.70 14.95
C LEU A 231 18.13 16.14 15.14
N ASN A 232 17.27 17.02 15.66
CA ASN A 232 17.58 18.39 16.03
C ASN A 232 17.04 18.72 17.44
N SER A 233 17.43 19.87 17.98
CA SER A 233 17.07 20.29 19.36
C SER A 233 15.64 20.80 19.53
N GLY A 234 14.94 21.11 18.45
CA GLY A 234 13.54 21.51 18.43
C GLY A 234 12.55 20.34 18.24
N ALA A 235 13.05 19.16 17.86
CA ALA A 235 12.24 17.96 17.69
C ALA A 235 12.10 17.17 19.01
N GLU A 236 10.91 16.59 19.19
CA GLU A 236 10.54 15.76 20.35
C GLU A 236 10.59 14.27 19.99
N TRP A 237 10.68 13.41 21.01
CA TRP A 237 10.52 11.98 20.82
C TRP A 237 9.05 11.64 20.57
N GLU A 238 8.80 10.84 19.54
CA GLU A 238 7.44 10.46 19.18
C GLU A 238 7.23 8.94 19.23
N LEU A 239 6.02 8.52 19.61
CA LEU A 239 5.55 7.15 19.44
C LEU A 239 4.33 7.17 18.50
N LEU A 240 4.44 6.46 17.39
CA LEU A 240 3.51 6.52 16.26
C LEU A 240 2.86 5.14 15.98
N PRO A 241 2.02 4.60 16.88
CA PRO A 241 1.33 3.35 16.64
C PRO A 241 0.17 3.56 15.67
N TYR A 242 -0.08 2.60 14.79
CA TYR A 242 -1.16 2.66 13.83
C TYR A 242 -1.76 1.29 13.50
N LEU A 243 -2.99 1.35 13.00
CA LEU A 243 -3.68 0.26 12.32
C LEU A 243 -3.95 0.70 10.88
N ALA A 244 -3.79 -0.22 9.93
CA ALA A 244 -4.05 0.04 8.53
C ALA A 244 -4.91 -1.08 7.92
N TYR A 245 -5.79 -0.69 7.01
CA TYR A 245 -6.75 -1.56 6.33
C TYR A 245 -6.77 -1.25 4.84
N GLY A 246 -6.79 -2.29 4.01
CA GLY A 246 -6.97 -2.20 2.57
C GLY A 246 -8.09 -3.12 2.11
N LYS A 247 -8.90 -2.66 1.14
CA LYS A 247 -9.99 -3.43 0.54
C LYS A 247 -10.17 -3.10 -0.94
N ILE A 248 -10.30 -4.13 -1.77
CA ILE A 248 -10.84 -3.97 -3.13
C ILE A 248 -12.37 -4.03 -3.01
N LEU A 249 -13.05 -2.97 -3.46
CA LEU A 249 -14.50 -2.86 -3.38
C LEU A 249 -15.16 -3.54 -4.59
N ASN A 250 -14.54 -3.39 -5.76
CA ASN A 250 -14.88 -4.00 -7.04
C ASN A 250 -13.72 -3.75 -8.03
N ASP A 251 -13.89 -4.16 -9.28
CA ASP A 251 -12.89 -4.06 -10.36
C ASP A 251 -12.40 -2.63 -10.65
N GLN A 252 -13.12 -1.59 -10.20
CA GLN A 252 -12.78 -0.20 -10.48
C GLN A 252 -12.50 0.63 -9.24
N TRP A 253 -12.76 0.12 -8.04
CA TRP A 253 -12.73 0.92 -6.82
C TRP A 253 -12.01 0.19 -5.69
N THR A 254 -11.06 0.87 -5.09
CA THR A 254 -10.34 0.37 -3.91
C THR A 254 -10.47 1.37 -2.76
N PHE A 255 -10.41 0.85 -1.55
CA PHE A 255 -10.45 1.64 -0.32
C PHE A 255 -9.27 1.28 0.56
N GLN A 256 -8.62 2.29 1.12
CA GLN A 256 -7.68 2.11 2.23
C GLN A 256 -8.05 3.06 3.36
N GLY A 257 -7.77 2.64 4.59
CA GLY A 257 -7.97 3.47 5.76
C GLY A 257 -6.98 3.14 6.87
N SER A 258 -6.63 4.13 7.67
CA SER A 258 -5.73 3.95 8.80
C SER A 258 -6.14 4.82 9.99
N GLY A 259 -5.90 4.30 11.19
CA GLY A 259 -5.96 5.07 12.43
C GLY A 259 -4.57 5.08 13.07
N ARG A 260 -4.03 6.25 13.35
CA ARG A 260 -2.70 6.46 13.93
C ARG A 260 -2.79 7.36 15.16
N LEU A 261 -2.06 7.03 16.21
CA LEU A 261 -1.79 7.99 17.28
C LEU A 261 -0.45 8.67 16.98
N LYS A 262 -0.40 9.99 17.15
CA LYS A 262 0.84 10.76 17.14
C LYS A 262 1.07 11.18 18.58
N LEU A 263 1.96 10.50 19.29
CA LEU A 263 2.19 10.73 20.71
C LEU A 263 3.55 11.38 20.88
N SER A 264 3.60 12.64 21.31
CA SER A 264 4.84 13.22 21.83
C SER A 264 5.08 12.66 23.23
N LEU A 265 6.32 12.28 23.51
CA LEU A 265 6.74 11.70 24.78
C LEU A 265 7.21 12.76 25.78
N GLU A 266 7.40 13.99 25.33
CA GLU A 266 7.75 15.16 26.14
C GLU A 266 6.54 16.06 26.43
N ASP A 267 5.74 16.38 25.42
CA ASP A 267 4.60 17.30 25.52
C ASP A 267 3.31 16.69 24.98
N SER A 268 2.38 16.38 25.88
CA SER A 268 1.08 15.82 25.49
C SER A 268 0.25 16.76 24.63
N ASP A 269 0.52 18.06 24.63
CA ASP A 269 -0.23 19.05 23.85
C ASP A 269 0.04 18.93 22.34
N HIS A 270 1.17 18.30 21.97
CA HIS A 270 1.54 17.95 20.60
C HIS A 270 0.95 16.61 20.15
N SER A 271 0.24 15.91 21.04
CA SER A 271 -0.33 14.60 20.72
C SER A 271 -1.70 14.70 20.03
N SER A 272 -1.96 13.77 19.12
CA SER A 272 -3.23 13.68 18.39
C SER A 272 -3.57 12.26 17.95
N ALA A 273 -4.83 12.04 17.57
CA ALA A 273 -5.26 10.85 16.84
C ALA A 273 -5.63 11.24 15.40
N GLU A 274 -5.05 10.57 14.41
CA GLU A 274 -5.34 10.78 13.00
C GLU A 274 -6.08 9.57 12.43
N PHE A 275 -7.20 9.83 11.78
CA PHE A 275 -7.93 8.87 10.98
C PHE A 275 -7.90 9.34 9.53
N ALA A 276 -7.43 8.50 8.62
CA ALA A 276 -7.37 8.81 7.21
C ALA A 276 -8.00 7.68 6.41
N GLY A 277 -8.64 8.03 5.29
CA GLY A 277 -9.22 7.08 4.37
C GLY A 277 -9.20 7.60 2.95
N ILE A 278 -8.95 6.71 2.00
CA ILE A 278 -8.77 7.03 0.59
C ILE A 278 -9.54 6.05 -0.28
N VAL A 279 -10.14 6.58 -1.35
CA VAL A 279 -10.75 5.80 -2.41
C VAL A 279 -10.03 6.10 -3.72
N HIS A 280 -9.56 5.06 -4.41
CA HIS A 280 -8.98 5.17 -5.75
C HIS A 280 -9.95 4.67 -6.82
N TRP A 281 -9.97 5.35 -7.96
CA TRP A 281 -10.61 4.86 -9.18
C TRP A 281 -9.55 4.18 -10.08
N VAL A 282 -9.64 2.86 -10.15
CA VAL A 282 -8.74 1.99 -10.93
C VAL A 282 -9.44 1.59 -12.22
N HIS A 283 -9.48 2.48 -13.20
CA HIS A 283 -10.24 2.25 -14.45
C HIS A 283 -9.60 1.24 -15.41
N THR A 284 -8.40 0.75 -15.10
CA THR A 284 -7.60 -0.11 -15.98
C THR A 284 -6.49 -0.83 -15.21
N ASP A 285 -6.13 -2.04 -15.64
CA ASP A 285 -5.03 -2.81 -15.06
C ASP A 285 -3.64 -2.42 -15.60
N TRP A 286 -3.58 -1.55 -16.61
CA TRP A 286 -2.31 -1.12 -17.20
C TRP A 286 -1.55 -0.22 -16.21
N PRO A 287 -0.36 -0.63 -15.70
CA PRO A 287 0.27 0.10 -14.59
C PRO A 287 0.75 1.50 -14.98
N ARG A 288 1.19 1.67 -16.24
CA ARG A 288 1.64 2.97 -16.81
C ARG A 288 0.47 3.85 -17.23
N ARG A 289 -0.38 4.19 -16.26
CA ARG A 289 -1.58 5.01 -16.43
C ARG A 289 -1.74 5.99 -15.26
N VAL A 290 -2.79 6.78 -15.35
CA VAL A 290 -3.14 7.82 -14.38
C VAL A 290 -4.35 7.35 -13.57
N PHE A 291 -4.23 7.39 -12.25
CA PHE A 291 -5.21 6.87 -11.30
C PHE A 291 -5.58 7.96 -10.29
N PRO A 292 -6.76 8.58 -10.43
CA PRO A 292 -7.22 9.60 -9.50
C PRO A 292 -7.74 8.97 -8.20
N ALA A 293 -7.62 9.72 -7.12
CA ALA A 293 -8.13 9.33 -5.81
C ALA A 293 -8.59 10.53 -5.01
N LEU A 294 -9.45 10.27 -4.02
CA LEU A 294 -9.84 11.24 -3.02
C LEU A 294 -9.53 10.66 -1.65
N GLU A 295 -8.74 11.39 -0.88
CA GLU A 295 -8.38 11.07 0.50
C GLU A 295 -9.01 12.08 1.46
N MET A 296 -9.49 11.58 2.59
CA MET A 296 -10.12 12.34 3.66
C MET A 296 -9.36 12.09 4.95
N ILE A 297 -9.06 13.15 5.69
CA ILE A 297 -8.32 13.08 6.95
C ILE A 297 -9.15 13.74 8.03
N ALA A 298 -9.17 13.11 9.21
CA ALA A 298 -9.74 13.61 10.45
C ALA A 298 -8.68 13.51 11.54
N GLU A 299 -8.19 14.64 12.01
CA GLU A 299 -7.18 14.74 13.05
C GLU A 299 -7.81 15.29 14.33
N VAL A 300 -7.66 14.57 15.43
CA VAL A 300 -8.24 14.87 16.74
C VAL A 300 -7.09 15.27 17.67
N PRO A 301 -6.82 16.57 17.84
CA PRO A 301 -5.79 17.02 18.79
C PRO A 301 -6.26 16.70 20.22
N PHE A 302 -5.34 16.21 21.05
CA PHE A 302 -5.67 15.86 22.44
C PHE A 302 -5.84 17.11 23.29
N GLU A 303 -4.97 18.10 23.09
CA GLU A 303 -5.13 19.44 23.65
C GLU A 303 -5.62 20.41 22.58
N ARG A 304 -6.59 21.26 22.95
CA ARG A 304 -7.26 22.19 22.02
C ARG A 304 -6.92 23.64 22.30
N GLY A 305 -6.36 23.95 23.47
CA GLY A 305 -6.12 25.31 23.90
C GLY A 305 -7.41 26.05 24.26
N THR A 306 -7.28 27.36 24.49
CA THR A 306 -8.38 28.22 24.94
C THR A 306 -8.42 29.53 24.14
N GLY A 307 -9.57 30.21 24.17
CA GLY A 307 -9.73 31.51 23.52
C GLY A 307 -9.94 31.43 21.99
N PRO A 308 -9.70 32.54 21.27
CA PRO A 308 -9.97 32.64 19.83
C PRO A 308 -9.15 31.71 18.93
N GLY A 309 -7.98 31.24 19.38
CA GLY A 309 -7.11 30.29 18.66
C GLY A 309 -7.31 28.83 19.07
N ARG A 310 -8.46 28.49 19.67
CA ARG A 310 -8.78 27.13 20.11
C ARG A 310 -8.97 26.22 18.88
N LYS A 311 -8.24 25.11 18.87
CA LYS A 311 -8.38 24.07 17.85
C LYS A 311 -9.77 23.45 17.86
N ASP A 312 -10.27 23.11 16.67
CA ASP A 312 -11.52 22.37 16.54
C ASP A 312 -11.42 20.99 17.20
N ALA A 313 -12.56 20.43 17.62
CA ALA A 313 -12.59 19.11 18.25
C ALA A 313 -12.11 18.00 17.29
N VAL A 314 -12.39 18.15 16.01
CA VAL A 314 -11.89 17.30 14.93
C VAL A 314 -11.54 18.22 13.77
N GLN A 315 -10.32 18.08 13.27
CA GLN A 315 -9.78 18.84 12.16
C GLN A 315 -9.86 18.00 10.89
N PHE A 316 -10.70 18.40 9.96
CA PHE A 316 -10.93 17.72 8.70
C PHE A 316 -10.14 18.35 7.56
N SER A 317 -9.61 17.52 6.68
CA SER A 317 -9.07 17.96 5.39
C SER A 317 -9.46 16.97 4.28
N ALA A 318 -9.50 17.50 3.06
CA ALA A 318 -9.69 16.71 1.84
C ALA A 318 -8.42 16.83 0.98
N LEU A 319 -8.02 15.71 0.40
CA LEU A 319 -6.79 15.56 -0.37
C LEU A 319 -7.09 14.80 -1.66
N PRO A 320 -7.59 15.49 -2.72
CA PRO A 320 -7.56 14.94 -4.06
C PRO A 320 -6.11 14.69 -4.49
N GLN A 321 -5.86 13.52 -5.06
CA GLN A 321 -4.53 13.13 -5.54
C GLN A 321 -4.60 12.30 -6.82
N VAL A 322 -3.46 12.18 -7.49
CA VAL A 322 -3.32 11.45 -8.74
C VAL A 322 -2.02 10.68 -8.78
N ARG A 323 -2.12 9.35 -8.85
CA ARG A 323 -0.98 8.47 -9.11
C ARG A 323 -0.75 8.35 -10.62
N ILE A 324 0.51 8.40 -11.02
CA ILE A 324 1.00 8.32 -12.39
C ILE A 324 2.06 7.23 -12.43
N GLY A 325 1.76 6.09 -13.06
CA GLY A 325 2.78 5.07 -13.34
C GLY A 325 3.76 5.56 -14.41
N LEU A 326 5.07 5.48 -14.14
CA LEU A 326 6.10 6.04 -15.01
C LEU A 326 6.66 5.01 -16.00
N ASN A 327 6.86 3.77 -15.55
CA ASN A 327 7.34 2.67 -16.37
C ASN A 327 6.23 1.62 -16.62
N LYS A 328 6.47 0.67 -17.54
CA LYS A 328 5.48 -0.33 -17.98
C LYS A 328 5.08 -1.29 -16.87
N ARG A 329 6.04 -1.66 -16.01
CA ARG A 329 5.82 -2.52 -14.83
C ARG A 329 5.01 -1.82 -13.74
N GLY A 330 5.09 -0.49 -13.63
CA GLY A 330 4.37 0.29 -12.63
C GLY A 330 5.07 0.37 -11.27
N HIS A 331 6.22 -0.29 -11.11
CA HIS A 331 7.04 -0.27 -9.89
C HIS A 331 7.78 1.04 -9.67
N VAL A 332 7.84 1.90 -10.70
CA VAL A 332 8.26 3.30 -10.58
C VAL A 332 7.07 4.18 -10.88
N ALA A 333 6.64 4.97 -9.89
CA ALA A 333 5.46 5.83 -10.01
C ALA A 333 5.64 7.16 -9.28
N LEU A 334 4.86 8.14 -9.72
CA LEU A 334 4.76 9.45 -9.08
C LEU A 334 3.33 9.63 -8.57
N ASN A 335 3.13 10.35 -7.47
CA ASN A 335 1.81 10.77 -7.05
C ASN A 335 1.86 12.22 -6.59
N ALA A 336 0.88 13.00 -7.02
CA ALA A 336 0.74 14.40 -6.65
C ALA A 336 -0.63 14.65 -6.05
N GLY A 337 -0.70 15.46 -4.99
CA GLY A 337 -1.96 15.78 -4.32
C GLY A 337 -1.95 17.17 -3.70
N VAL A 338 -3.13 17.72 -3.45
CA VAL A 338 -3.30 19.00 -2.77
C VAL A 338 -4.26 18.78 -1.61
N GLU A 339 -3.80 19.06 -0.39
CA GLU A 339 -4.63 19.01 0.82
C GLU A 339 -5.19 20.39 1.13
N VAL A 340 -6.50 20.43 1.36
CA VAL A 340 -7.23 21.64 1.73
C VAL A 340 -7.96 21.40 3.06
N PRO A 341 -7.80 22.27 4.07
CA PRO A 341 -8.52 22.14 5.33
C PRO A 341 -10.00 22.48 5.13
N LEU A 342 -10.88 21.61 5.64
CA LEU A 342 -12.33 21.81 5.59
C LEU A 342 -12.82 22.67 6.77
N ASN A 343 -12.07 22.66 7.87
CA ASN A 343 -12.21 23.52 9.04
C ASN A 343 -10.83 23.84 9.65
N ASP A 344 -10.80 24.69 10.67
CA ASP A 344 -9.57 25.12 11.35
C ASP A 344 -8.50 25.59 10.33
N ARG A 345 -8.89 26.60 9.54
CA ARG A 345 -8.13 27.08 8.36
C ARG A 345 -6.91 27.91 8.72
N ASP A 346 -6.78 28.31 9.98
CA ASP A 346 -5.62 29.07 10.46
C ASP A 346 -4.35 28.19 10.54
N ARG A 347 -4.49 26.87 10.41
CA ARG A 347 -3.37 25.90 10.45
C ARG A 347 -2.47 25.93 9.21
N TYR A 348 -3.06 26.21 8.05
CA TYR A 348 -2.42 26.32 6.73
C TYR A 348 -3.51 26.64 5.71
N ASP A 349 -3.19 27.34 4.62
CA ASP A 349 -4.17 27.59 3.56
C ASP A 349 -4.36 26.36 2.66
N TRP A 350 -3.24 25.73 2.30
CA TRP A 350 -3.18 24.51 1.51
C TRP A 350 -1.81 23.84 1.66
N ARG A 351 -1.74 22.55 1.31
CA ARG A 351 -0.47 21.81 1.20
C ARG A 351 -0.41 21.09 -0.13
N ALA A 352 0.73 21.18 -0.82
CA ALA A 352 1.00 20.34 -1.97
C ALA A 352 1.90 19.17 -1.58
N TYR A 353 1.64 18.03 -2.18
CA TYR A 353 2.35 16.80 -1.98
C TYR A 353 2.83 16.24 -3.31
N LEU A 354 4.04 15.71 -3.30
CA LEU A 354 4.61 14.92 -4.36
C LEU A 354 5.31 13.72 -3.73
N TYR A 355 5.15 12.52 -4.29
CA TYR A 355 6.09 11.46 -3.99
C TYR A 355 6.55 10.74 -5.26
N LEU A 356 7.77 10.24 -5.23
CA LEU A 356 8.33 9.26 -6.14
C LEU A 356 8.49 7.95 -5.38
N ILE A 357 7.92 6.88 -5.91
CA ILE A 357 8.04 5.52 -5.35
C ILE A 357 8.84 4.64 -6.31
N TRP A 358 9.67 3.79 -5.72
CA TRP A 358 10.34 2.70 -6.40
C TRP A 358 10.18 1.42 -5.56
N ASP A 359 9.29 0.52 -6.00
CA ASP A 359 9.21 -0.84 -5.51
C ASP A 359 10.36 -1.64 -6.14
N PHE A 360 11.35 -2.00 -5.33
CA PHE A 360 12.55 -2.67 -5.83
C PHE A 360 12.39 -4.18 -5.92
N ALA A 361 11.27 -4.74 -5.47
CA ALA A 361 11.00 -6.15 -5.65
C ALA A 361 10.52 -6.51 -7.06
N ASP A 362 9.82 -5.59 -7.73
CA ASP A 362 9.31 -5.79 -9.09
C ASP A 362 10.36 -5.42 -10.17
N GLY A 363 11.50 -4.87 -9.74
CA GLY A 363 12.68 -4.69 -10.57
C GLY A 363 13.56 -3.50 -10.22
N GLY A 364 14.69 -3.41 -10.91
CA GLY A 364 15.57 -2.24 -10.80
C GLY A 364 14.91 -0.96 -11.29
N PHE A 365 15.33 0.20 -10.76
CA PHE A 365 14.75 1.51 -11.14
C PHE A 365 14.77 1.77 -12.66
N PHE A 366 15.81 1.30 -13.36
CA PHE A 366 15.98 1.48 -14.81
C PHE A 366 15.39 0.35 -15.66
N GLU A 367 14.62 -0.55 -15.07
CA GLU A 367 13.96 -1.65 -15.79
C GLU A 367 12.51 -1.32 -16.15
N GLY A 368 12.02 -1.94 -17.24
CA GLY A 368 10.61 -1.89 -17.61
C GLY A 368 10.13 -0.58 -18.25
N TRP A 369 11.01 0.26 -18.83
CA TRP A 369 10.65 1.54 -19.45
C TRP A 369 9.99 1.43 -20.84
#